data_AF-A0A1Y3MTW9-F1
#
_entry.id   AF-A0A1Y3MTW9-F1
#
_cell.length_a   1.000
_cell.length_b   1.000
_cell.length_c   1.000
_cell.angle_alpha   90.00
_cell.angle_beta   90.00
_cell.angle_gamma   90.00
#
_symmetry.space_group_name_H-M   'P 1'
#
loop_
_entity.id
_entity.type
_entity.pdbx_description
1 polymer ?
#
loop_
_entity_poly.entity_id
_entity_poly.type
_entity_poly.pdbx_seq_one_letter_code
_entity_poly.pdbx_strand_id
1 'polypeptide(L)'
;MTSTIVGDAIKIYFEKNPNIKMIYNENEWNSLSSEYAFLIREYVEYCHQNKKDDKLDETIPEIIKLVDFLKMYFQKIVELKQEEEDEKISNEFIVSQLLGIGNSIDYADEMGRRVMFSFLRELLVSSEIPNSQIPTIIDILMKTALNEKDLIRVIIEIICDIREPIEEVNMLKDPTMESLINTKCLEIIKCLLERTDENLSDNPALSEINHNLIVPAIKSGEEYLRELGLNCLGLWCNFDMELAVENMPLFLFNTENIKPNIQMMSLKVCY
;
A
#
# COMPACT_ATOMS: atom_id res chain seq x y z
N MET A 1 4.07 4.85 -12.38
CA MET A 1 5.35 5.59 -12.23
C MET A 1 5.20 6.91 -12.97
N THR A 2 4.75 7.97 -12.30
CA THR A 2 4.80 9.33 -12.86
C THR A 2 6.26 9.73 -12.98
N SER A 3 6.66 10.29 -14.11
CA SER A 3 8.03 10.78 -14.32
C SER A 3 8.35 11.81 -13.24
N THR A 4 9.34 11.54 -12.39
CA THR A 4 9.78 12.41 -11.29
C THR A 4 10.08 13.83 -11.78
N ILE A 5 10.55 13.96 -13.02
CA ILE A 5 10.84 15.24 -13.69
C ILE A 5 9.58 16.13 -13.80
N VAL A 6 8.41 15.55 -14.07
CA VAL A 6 7.18 16.33 -14.26
C VAL A 6 6.66 16.84 -12.91
N GLY A 7 6.68 15.99 -11.87
CA GLY A 7 6.34 16.40 -10.51
C GLY A 7 7.26 17.52 -10.02
N ASP A 8 8.58 17.36 -10.20
CA ASP A 8 9.56 18.39 -9.84
C ASP A 8 9.35 19.71 -10.61
N ALA A 9 9.05 19.62 -11.91
CA ALA A 9 8.75 20.80 -12.72
C ALA A 9 7.49 21.54 -12.24
N ILE A 10 6.45 20.80 -11.84
CA ILE A 10 5.20 21.36 -11.30
C ILE A 10 5.46 22.04 -9.95
N LYS A 11 6.26 21.43 -9.07
CA LYS A 11 6.65 22.05 -7.79
C LYS A 11 7.38 23.37 -8.01
N ILE A 12 8.37 23.40 -8.89
CA ILE A 12 9.09 24.63 -9.28
C ILE A 12 8.14 25.66 -9.90
N TYR A 13 7.16 25.21 -10.67
CA TYR A 13 6.16 26.08 -11.27
C TYR A 13 5.27 26.74 -10.21
N PHE A 14 4.81 26.01 -9.19
CA PHE A 14 4.03 26.58 -8.09
C PHE A 14 4.84 27.56 -7.22
N GLU A 15 6.13 27.29 -7.02
CA GLU A 15 7.03 28.24 -6.33
C GLU A 15 7.15 29.56 -7.08
N LYS A 16 7.29 29.50 -8.41
CA LYS A 16 7.38 30.68 -9.27
C LYS A 16 6.06 31.43 -9.42
N ASN A 17 4.93 30.76 -9.16
CA ASN A 17 3.58 31.31 -9.37
C ASN A 17 2.73 31.18 -8.10
N PRO A 18 3.06 31.93 -7.02
CA PRO A 18 2.41 31.77 -5.70
C PRO A 18 0.91 32.10 -5.69
N ASN A 19 0.45 32.85 -6.70
CA ASN A 19 -0.95 33.25 -6.89
C ASN A 19 -1.83 32.10 -7.40
N ILE A 20 -1.24 31.01 -7.88
CA ILE A 20 -2.02 29.83 -8.26
C ILE A 20 -2.68 29.27 -7.00
N LYS A 21 -3.98 29.06 -7.11
CA LYS A 21 -4.82 28.43 -6.11
C LYS A 21 -5.66 27.36 -6.79
N MET A 22 -5.69 26.18 -6.20
CA MET A 22 -6.69 25.18 -6.50
C MET A 22 -7.74 25.25 -5.40
N ILE A 23 -9.00 25.38 -5.78
CA ILE A 23 -10.11 25.45 -4.83
C ILE A 23 -10.99 24.25 -5.09
N TYR A 24 -11.43 23.60 -4.02
CA TYR A 24 -12.36 22.49 -4.11
C TYR A 24 -13.62 22.90 -4.90
N ASN A 25 -13.99 22.07 -5.88
CA ASN A 25 -15.20 22.23 -6.67
C ASN A 25 -15.86 20.86 -6.87
N GLU A 26 -17.04 20.68 -6.29
CA GLU A 26 -17.75 19.40 -6.32
C GLU A 26 -18.02 18.90 -7.74
N ASN A 27 -18.37 19.76 -8.69
CA ASN A 27 -18.65 19.35 -10.08
C ASN A 27 -17.40 18.81 -10.78
N GLU A 28 -16.25 19.45 -10.55
CA GLU A 28 -14.98 19.00 -11.13
C GLU A 28 -14.55 17.66 -10.53
N TRP A 29 -14.70 17.48 -9.21
CA TRP A 29 -14.33 16.24 -8.51
C TRP A 29 -15.25 15.05 -8.87
N ASN A 30 -16.50 15.32 -9.24
CA ASN A 30 -17.42 14.32 -9.79
C ASN A 30 -17.02 13.81 -11.20
N SER A 31 -16.15 14.52 -11.91
CA SER A 31 -15.77 14.25 -13.30
C SER A 31 -14.28 14.52 -13.58
N LEU A 32 -13.41 14.04 -12.70
CA LEU A 32 -11.96 14.20 -12.82
C LEU A 32 -11.43 13.50 -14.07
N SER A 33 -10.58 14.20 -14.80
CA SER A 33 -9.64 13.55 -15.71
C SER A 33 -8.38 13.11 -14.95
N SER A 34 -7.62 12.19 -15.52
CA SER A 34 -6.33 11.74 -14.98
C SER A 34 -5.36 12.92 -14.76
N GLU A 35 -5.28 13.84 -15.71
CA GLU A 35 -4.39 15.01 -15.65
C GLU A 35 -4.77 15.96 -14.53
N TYR A 36 -6.08 16.20 -14.35
CA TYR A 36 -6.55 17.11 -13.31
C TYR A 36 -6.37 16.50 -11.92
N ALA A 37 -6.68 15.20 -11.74
CA ALA A 37 -6.42 14.48 -10.49
C ALA A 37 -4.92 14.53 -10.11
N PHE A 38 -4.04 14.34 -11.08
CA PHE A 38 -2.59 14.45 -10.88
C PHE A 38 -2.17 15.87 -10.47
N LEU A 39 -2.70 16.88 -11.14
CA LEU A 39 -2.36 18.27 -10.85
C LEU A 39 -2.81 18.70 -9.44
N ILE A 40 -4.01 18.27 -9.01
CA ILE A 40 -4.50 18.48 -7.64
C ILE A 40 -3.56 17.80 -6.64
N ARG A 41 -3.20 16.53 -6.87
CA ARG A 41 -2.31 15.79 -5.95
C ARG A 41 -0.95 16.46 -5.81
N GLU A 42 -0.33 16.89 -6.91
CA GLU A 42 0.95 17.61 -6.88
C GLU A 42 0.84 18.96 -6.14
N TYR A 43 -0.27 19.70 -6.32
CA TYR A 43 -0.51 20.95 -5.61
C TYR A 43 -0.71 20.73 -4.10
N VAL A 44 -1.47 19.69 -3.72
CA VAL A 44 -1.67 19.27 -2.32
C VAL A 44 -0.33 18.88 -1.70
N GLU A 45 0.45 18.04 -2.37
CA GLU A 45 1.77 17.61 -1.86
C GLU A 45 2.73 18.80 -1.69
N TYR A 46 2.75 19.73 -2.65
CA TYR A 46 3.50 20.98 -2.54
C TYR A 46 3.07 21.81 -1.33
N CYS A 47 1.75 21.99 -1.12
CA CYS A 47 1.23 22.76 0.01
C CYS A 47 1.56 22.08 1.34
N HIS A 48 1.45 20.76 1.43
CA HIS A 48 1.81 19.97 2.61
C HIS A 48 3.30 20.10 2.95
N GLN A 49 4.19 19.91 1.97
CA GLN A 49 5.65 20.04 2.15
C GLN A 49 6.07 21.45 2.60
N ASN A 50 5.30 22.47 2.21
CA ASN A 50 5.56 23.86 2.55
C ASN A 50 4.68 24.40 3.70
N LYS A 51 3.96 23.53 4.44
CA LYS A 51 3.11 23.89 5.59
C LYS A 51 2.11 25.01 5.27
N LYS A 52 1.47 24.93 4.10
CA LYS A 52 0.47 25.89 3.63
C LYS A 52 -0.93 25.40 3.96
N ASP A 53 -1.23 25.26 5.25
CA ASP A 53 -2.46 24.62 5.75
C ASP A 53 -3.73 25.31 5.24
N ASP A 54 -3.76 26.65 5.23
CA ASP A 54 -4.89 27.43 4.66
C ASP A 54 -5.22 27.04 3.21
N LYS A 55 -4.19 26.71 2.41
CA LYS A 55 -4.39 26.30 1.00
C LYS A 55 -4.86 24.85 0.92
N LEU A 56 -4.45 23.98 1.83
CA LEU A 56 -4.93 22.60 1.89
C LEU A 56 -6.43 22.59 2.20
N ASP A 57 -6.86 23.38 3.16
CA ASP A 57 -8.27 23.52 3.55
C ASP A 57 -9.14 24.06 2.40
N GLU A 58 -8.59 24.97 1.58
CA GLU A 58 -9.28 25.47 0.38
C GLU A 58 -9.35 24.43 -0.76
N THR A 59 -8.37 23.53 -0.87
CA THR A 59 -8.23 22.59 -2.01
C THR A 59 -8.87 21.23 -1.77
N ILE A 60 -8.70 20.67 -0.57
CA ILE A 60 -9.10 19.29 -0.26
C ILE A 60 -10.55 19.31 0.25
N PRO A 61 -11.44 18.45 -0.28
CA PRO A 61 -12.78 18.30 0.30
C PRO A 61 -12.70 17.74 1.72
N GLU A 62 -13.80 17.83 2.46
CA GLU A 62 -13.95 17.10 3.72
C GLU A 62 -13.61 15.61 3.53
N ILE A 63 -13.00 14.98 4.54
CA ILE A 63 -12.47 13.61 4.43
C ILE A 63 -13.54 12.62 3.98
N ILE A 64 -14.77 12.75 4.48
CA ILE A 64 -15.91 11.89 4.09
C ILE A 64 -16.18 12.03 2.57
N LYS A 65 -16.15 13.25 2.05
CA LYS A 65 -16.33 13.52 0.62
C LYS A 65 -15.17 13.00 -0.22
N LEU A 66 -13.93 13.10 0.26
CA LEU A 66 -12.79 12.45 -0.40
C LEU A 66 -12.99 10.93 -0.50
N VAL A 67 -13.49 10.30 0.56
CA VAL A 67 -13.81 8.86 0.55
C VAL A 67 -14.96 8.55 -0.41
N ASP A 68 -15.99 9.40 -0.50
CA ASP A 68 -17.06 9.24 -1.49
C ASP A 68 -16.52 9.27 -2.93
N PHE A 69 -15.60 10.18 -3.25
CA PHE A 69 -14.94 10.22 -4.56
C PHE A 69 -14.08 8.98 -4.80
N LEU A 70 -13.26 8.58 -3.82
CA LEU A 70 -12.47 7.35 -3.89
C LEU A 70 -13.36 6.13 -4.18
N LYS A 71 -14.48 5.98 -3.47
CA LYS A 71 -15.49 4.93 -3.70
C LYS A 71 -16.07 4.99 -5.10
N MET A 72 -16.45 6.19 -5.55
CA MET A 72 -17.05 6.38 -6.88
C MET A 72 -16.10 5.95 -8.00
N TYR A 73 -14.83 6.41 -7.98
CA TYR A 73 -13.86 6.02 -9.01
C TYR A 73 -13.45 4.55 -8.88
N PHE A 74 -13.34 4.03 -7.66
CA PHE A 74 -13.06 2.61 -7.44
C PHE A 74 -14.17 1.70 -7.94
N GLN A 75 -15.44 2.08 -7.73
CA GLN A 75 -16.58 1.33 -8.25
C GLN A 75 -16.57 1.26 -9.77
N LYS A 76 -16.18 2.35 -10.46
CA LYS A 76 -15.99 2.31 -11.92
C LYS A 76 -14.95 1.26 -12.32
N ILE A 77 -13.83 1.14 -11.62
CA ILE A 77 -12.80 0.11 -11.90
C ILE A 77 -13.40 -1.30 -11.82
N VAL A 78 -14.24 -1.55 -10.81
CA VAL A 78 -14.90 -2.84 -10.57
C VAL A 78 -15.96 -3.15 -11.64
N GLU A 79 -16.71 -2.15 -12.10
CA GLU A 79 -17.84 -2.31 -13.03
C GLU A 79 -17.42 -2.36 -14.51
N LEU A 80 -16.32 -1.71 -14.86
CA LEU A 80 -15.82 -1.65 -16.24
C LEU A 80 -15.38 -3.02 -16.75
N LYS A 81 -15.70 -3.30 -18.02
CA LYS A 81 -15.37 -4.58 -18.65
C LYS A 81 -13.94 -4.57 -19.19
N GLN A 82 -13.43 -5.75 -19.54
CA GLN A 82 -12.10 -5.89 -20.16
C GLN A 82 -11.94 -5.11 -21.47
N GLU A 83 -13.03 -4.85 -22.21
CA GLU A 83 -13.02 -4.05 -23.45
C GLU A 83 -12.84 -2.54 -23.19
N GLU A 84 -13.01 -2.09 -21.95
CA GLU A 84 -12.92 -0.70 -21.50
C GLU A 84 -11.60 -0.45 -20.73
N GLU A 85 -10.51 -1.10 -21.17
CA GLU A 85 -9.21 -1.08 -20.51
C GLU A 85 -8.66 0.33 -20.29
N ASP A 86 -8.75 1.21 -21.28
CA ASP A 86 -8.28 2.60 -21.19
C ASP A 86 -9.02 3.39 -20.09
N GLU A 87 -10.33 3.18 -19.97
CA GLU A 87 -11.13 3.84 -18.95
C GLU A 87 -10.82 3.25 -17.57
N LYS A 88 -10.61 1.94 -17.47
CA LYS A 88 -10.19 1.28 -16.23
C LYS A 88 -8.83 1.82 -15.75
N ILE A 89 -7.84 1.92 -16.64
CA ILE A 89 -6.52 2.48 -16.36
C ILE A 89 -6.62 3.94 -15.90
N SER A 90 -7.47 4.74 -16.54
CA SER A 90 -7.70 6.14 -16.14
C SER A 90 -8.29 6.23 -14.73
N ASN A 91 -9.29 5.40 -14.40
CA ASN A 91 -9.89 5.38 -13.07
C ASN A 91 -8.91 4.85 -12.00
N GLU A 92 -8.11 3.82 -12.31
CA GLU A 92 -7.03 3.34 -11.43
C GLU A 92 -6.02 4.45 -11.12
N PHE A 93 -5.63 5.22 -12.15
CA PHE A 93 -4.73 6.35 -11.98
C PHE A 93 -5.35 7.45 -11.11
N ILE A 94 -6.62 7.79 -11.32
CA ILE A 94 -7.35 8.77 -10.49
C ILE A 94 -7.39 8.29 -9.04
N VAL A 95 -7.76 7.04 -8.76
CA VAL A 95 -7.75 6.48 -7.40
C VAL A 95 -6.36 6.58 -6.78
N SER A 96 -5.30 6.28 -7.53
CA SER A 96 -3.92 6.47 -7.06
C SER A 96 -3.62 7.92 -6.66
N GLN A 97 -4.07 8.89 -7.45
CA GLN A 97 -3.87 10.31 -7.10
C GLN A 97 -4.67 10.72 -5.86
N LEU A 98 -5.91 10.24 -5.74
CA LEU A 98 -6.76 10.52 -4.56
C LEU A 98 -6.19 9.90 -3.28
N LEU A 99 -5.62 8.69 -3.36
CA LEU A 99 -4.86 8.09 -2.25
C LEU A 99 -3.64 8.94 -1.87
N GLY A 100 -2.91 9.46 -2.88
CA GLY A 100 -1.80 10.40 -2.64
C GLY A 100 -2.24 11.68 -1.91
N ILE A 101 -3.43 12.22 -2.24
CA ILE A 101 -4.05 13.33 -1.50
C ILE A 101 -4.36 12.91 -0.08
N GLY A 102 -4.97 11.73 0.12
CA GLY A 102 -5.26 11.17 1.44
C GLY A 102 -4.01 11.08 2.32
N ASN A 103 -2.86 10.72 1.75
CA ASN A 103 -1.60 10.68 2.48
C ASN A 103 -1.11 12.06 2.96
N SER A 104 -1.64 13.17 2.44
CA SER A 104 -1.28 14.53 2.88
C SER A 104 -2.21 15.08 3.98
N ILE A 105 -3.23 14.32 4.38
CA ILE A 105 -4.22 14.71 5.41
C ILE A 105 -3.71 14.34 6.81
N ASP A 106 -4.02 15.18 7.81
CA ASP A 106 -3.61 14.97 9.22
C ASP A 106 -4.56 14.07 10.02
N TYR A 107 -5.76 13.82 9.49
CA TYR A 107 -6.82 13.00 10.07
C TYR A 107 -7.27 13.43 11.47
N ALA A 108 -7.28 14.74 11.75
CA ALA A 108 -7.80 15.27 13.00
C ALA A 108 -9.32 15.06 13.20
N ASP A 109 -10.10 15.00 12.12
CA ASP A 109 -11.54 14.70 12.17
C ASP A 109 -11.81 13.20 12.38
N GLU A 110 -12.39 12.87 13.54
CA GLU A 110 -12.58 11.49 13.97
C GLU A 110 -13.56 10.70 13.07
N MET A 111 -14.61 11.35 12.58
CA MET A 111 -15.61 10.68 11.74
C MET A 111 -15.02 10.35 10.37
N GLY A 112 -14.39 11.32 9.71
CA GLY A 112 -13.67 11.15 8.46
C GLY A 112 -12.53 10.14 8.57
N ARG A 113 -11.74 10.19 9.64
CA ARG A 113 -10.67 9.21 9.93
C ARG A 113 -11.20 7.78 9.93
N ARG A 114 -12.32 7.52 10.63
CA ARG A 114 -12.95 6.19 10.68
C ARG A 114 -13.46 5.73 9.32
N VAL A 115 -14.09 6.64 8.57
CA VAL A 115 -14.61 6.35 7.23
C VAL A 115 -13.49 6.02 6.26
N MET A 116 -12.38 6.78 6.29
CA MET A 116 -11.18 6.48 5.51
C MET A 116 -10.58 5.13 5.91
N PHE A 117 -10.38 4.90 7.21
CA PHE A 117 -9.82 3.65 7.72
C PHE A 117 -10.61 2.43 7.26
N SER A 118 -11.94 2.47 7.35
CA SER A 118 -12.81 1.39 6.86
C SER A 118 -12.61 1.13 5.37
N PHE A 119 -12.63 2.19 4.56
CA PHE A 119 -12.55 2.03 3.11
C PHE A 119 -11.18 1.53 2.63
N LEU A 120 -10.09 1.95 3.26
CA LEU A 120 -8.74 1.46 2.94
C LEU A 120 -8.61 -0.05 3.17
N ARG A 121 -9.29 -0.61 4.18
CA ARG A 121 -9.34 -2.06 4.41
C ARG A 121 -10.08 -2.77 3.28
N GLU A 122 -11.22 -2.23 2.85
CA GLU A 122 -11.98 -2.75 1.70
C GLU A 122 -11.13 -2.77 0.42
N LEU A 123 -10.35 -1.70 0.18
CA LEU A 123 -9.41 -1.61 -0.94
C LEU A 123 -8.32 -2.70 -0.87
N LEU A 124 -7.74 -2.95 0.31
CA LEU A 124 -6.71 -3.99 0.46
C LEU A 124 -7.28 -5.40 0.24
N VAL A 125 -8.54 -5.66 0.54
CA VAL A 125 -9.15 -6.97 0.26
C VAL A 125 -9.41 -7.15 -1.24
N SER A 126 -9.86 -6.12 -1.94
CA SER A 126 -10.24 -6.23 -3.36
C SER A 126 -9.09 -6.56 -4.32
N SER A 127 -9.28 -7.53 -5.21
CA SER A 127 -8.32 -7.87 -6.28
C SER A 127 -8.11 -6.76 -7.31
N GLU A 128 -9.00 -5.78 -7.37
CA GLU A 128 -8.97 -4.70 -8.36
C GLU A 128 -7.96 -3.60 -8.03
N ILE A 129 -7.46 -3.53 -6.79
CA ILE A 129 -6.42 -2.57 -6.43
C ILE A 129 -5.04 -3.09 -6.87
N PRO A 130 -4.28 -2.30 -7.66
CA PRO A 130 -2.92 -2.66 -8.00
C PRO A 130 -2.01 -2.70 -6.77
N ASN A 131 -1.12 -3.72 -6.69
CA ASN A 131 -0.16 -3.85 -5.59
C ASN A 131 0.74 -2.62 -5.40
N SER A 132 0.94 -1.82 -6.45
CA SER A 132 1.68 -0.55 -6.38
C SER A 132 1.06 0.49 -5.43
N GLN A 133 -0.22 0.36 -5.08
CA GLN A 133 -0.91 1.26 -4.15
C GLN A 133 -0.87 0.78 -2.70
N ILE A 134 -0.48 -0.48 -2.45
CA ILE A 134 -0.39 -1.04 -1.09
C ILE A 134 0.47 -0.17 -0.17
N PRO A 135 1.68 0.30 -0.57
CA PRO A 135 2.50 1.15 0.30
C PRO A 135 1.76 2.42 0.76
N THR A 136 1.12 3.14 -0.17
CA THR A 136 0.35 4.35 0.12
C THR A 136 -0.84 4.05 1.02
N ILE A 137 -1.54 2.94 0.79
CA ILE A 137 -2.69 2.54 1.62
C ILE A 137 -2.21 2.23 3.05
N ILE A 138 -1.11 1.52 3.22
CA ILE A 138 -0.52 1.22 4.53
C ILE A 138 -0.05 2.50 5.22
N ASP A 139 0.56 3.44 4.50
CA ASP A 139 0.96 4.76 5.05
C ASP A 139 -0.23 5.54 5.62
N ILE A 140 -1.38 5.49 4.95
CA ILE A 140 -2.60 6.15 5.45
C ILE A 140 -3.21 5.34 6.59
N LEU A 141 -3.19 4.01 6.54
CA LEU A 141 -3.64 3.16 7.65
C LEU A 141 -2.81 3.39 8.92
N MET A 142 -1.50 3.63 8.82
CA MET A 142 -0.65 4.03 9.95
C MET A 142 -1.14 5.33 10.61
N LYS A 143 -1.55 6.32 9.80
CA LYS A 143 -2.07 7.62 10.28
C LYS A 143 -3.48 7.51 10.86
N THR A 144 -4.26 6.55 10.37
CA THR A 144 -5.68 6.42 10.69
C THR A 144 -5.97 5.31 11.69
N ALA A 145 -5.02 4.44 12.03
CA ALA A 145 -5.16 3.44 13.08
C ALA A 145 -5.13 4.06 14.48
N LEU A 146 -5.64 3.34 15.49
CA LEU A 146 -5.59 3.80 16.89
C LEU A 146 -4.18 3.76 17.47
N ASN A 147 -3.40 2.74 17.07
CA ASN A 147 -2.00 2.51 17.40
C ASN A 147 -1.47 1.39 16.49
N GLU A 148 -0.16 1.16 16.52
CA GLU A 148 0.48 0.14 15.68
C GLU A 148 -0.01 -1.29 15.98
N LYS A 149 -0.30 -1.62 17.25
CA LYS A 149 -0.84 -2.96 17.60
C LYS A 149 -2.21 -3.23 17.00
N ASP A 150 -3.08 -2.22 17.01
CA ASP A 150 -4.38 -2.27 16.34
C ASP A 150 -4.20 -2.45 14.83
N LEU A 151 -3.27 -1.71 14.22
CA LEU A 151 -2.97 -1.88 12.81
C LEU A 151 -2.44 -3.28 12.47
N ILE A 152 -1.48 -3.80 13.23
CA ILE A 152 -0.92 -5.14 13.04
C ILE A 152 -2.04 -6.18 13.06
N ARG A 153 -2.95 -6.10 14.04
CA ARG A 153 -4.12 -6.98 14.11
C ARG A 153 -4.98 -6.87 12.85
N VAL A 154 -5.30 -5.65 12.43
CA VAL A 154 -6.15 -5.41 11.24
C VAL A 154 -5.48 -5.92 9.96
N ILE A 155 -4.18 -5.76 9.80
CA ILE A 155 -3.44 -6.30 8.65
C ILE A 155 -3.47 -7.82 8.63
N ILE A 156 -3.33 -8.47 9.79
CA ILE A 156 -3.42 -9.92 9.88
C ILE A 156 -4.83 -10.39 9.50
N GLU A 157 -5.88 -9.74 10.01
CA GLU A 157 -7.27 -10.02 9.63
C GLU A 157 -7.46 -9.92 8.10
N ILE A 158 -6.97 -8.83 7.47
CA ILE A 158 -7.04 -8.65 6.02
C ILE A 158 -6.32 -9.78 5.26
N ILE A 159 -5.13 -10.19 5.72
CA ILE A 159 -4.39 -11.29 5.07
C ILE A 159 -5.16 -12.61 5.20
N CYS A 160 -5.77 -12.88 6.35
CA CYS A 160 -6.63 -14.05 6.53
C CYS A 160 -7.83 -14.01 5.59
N ASP A 161 -8.55 -12.88 5.52
CA ASP A 161 -9.72 -12.70 4.65
C ASP A 161 -9.37 -12.89 3.16
N ILE A 162 -8.22 -12.37 2.71
CA ILE A 162 -7.76 -12.55 1.32
C ILE A 162 -7.40 -14.02 1.02
N ARG A 163 -6.91 -14.77 2.02
CA ARG A 163 -6.47 -16.17 1.87
C ARG A 163 -7.57 -17.19 2.12
N GLU A 164 -8.69 -16.81 2.76
CA GLU A 164 -9.84 -17.68 3.02
C GLU A 164 -10.30 -18.49 1.79
N PRO A 165 -10.40 -17.91 0.56
CA PRO A 165 -10.78 -18.68 -0.63
C PRO A 165 -9.84 -19.83 -0.99
N ILE A 166 -8.54 -19.74 -0.62
CA ILE A 166 -7.55 -20.81 -0.85
C ILE A 166 -7.81 -21.99 0.08
N GLU A 167 -8.25 -21.71 1.31
CA GLU A 167 -8.42 -22.70 2.38
C GLU A 167 -9.75 -23.47 2.23
N GLU A 168 -10.80 -22.79 1.75
CA GLU A 168 -12.13 -23.40 1.57
C GLU A 168 -12.26 -24.26 0.30
N VAL A 169 -11.62 -23.87 -0.81
CA VAL A 169 -11.82 -24.51 -2.13
C VAL A 169 -10.79 -25.63 -2.36
N ASN A 170 -10.91 -26.71 -1.60
CA ASN A 170 -9.98 -27.84 -1.63
C ASN A 170 -9.99 -28.73 -2.90
N MET A 171 -10.57 -28.31 -4.05
CA MET A 171 -10.64 -29.15 -5.26
C MET A 171 -10.41 -28.47 -6.63
N LEU A 172 -10.12 -27.17 -6.70
CA LEU A 172 -9.84 -26.45 -7.96
C LEU A 172 -8.75 -25.36 -7.79
N LYS A 173 -7.64 -25.68 -7.12
CA LYS A 173 -6.51 -24.74 -6.96
C LYS A 173 -5.93 -24.41 -8.34
N ASP A 174 -6.33 -23.27 -8.91
CA ASP A 174 -5.57 -22.64 -9.98
C ASP A 174 -4.26 -22.14 -9.35
N PRO A 175 -3.10 -22.76 -9.66
CA PRO A 175 -1.83 -22.37 -9.05
C PRO A 175 -1.49 -20.91 -9.32
N THR A 176 -1.98 -20.35 -10.44
CA THR A 176 -1.74 -18.94 -10.78
C THR A 176 -2.53 -18.00 -9.86
N MET A 177 -3.78 -18.35 -9.53
CA MET A 177 -4.59 -17.57 -8.60
C MET A 177 -4.02 -17.62 -7.17
N GLU A 178 -3.58 -18.80 -6.73
CA GLU A 178 -2.92 -18.97 -5.42
C GLU A 178 -1.63 -18.13 -5.34
N SER A 179 -0.82 -18.11 -6.42
CA SER A 179 0.37 -17.27 -6.51
C SER A 179 0.04 -15.77 -6.44
N LEU A 180 -1.00 -15.31 -7.14
CA LEU A 180 -1.42 -13.91 -7.12
C LEU A 180 -1.90 -13.47 -5.72
N ILE A 181 -2.69 -14.31 -5.04
CA ILE A 181 -3.14 -14.06 -3.67
C ILE A 181 -1.94 -13.99 -2.72
N ASN A 182 -1.08 -15.00 -2.73
CA ASN A 182 0.08 -15.05 -1.85
C ASN A 182 1.03 -13.87 -2.11
N THR A 183 1.20 -13.48 -3.38
CA THR A 183 1.96 -12.28 -3.77
C THR A 183 1.39 -11.03 -3.09
N LYS A 184 0.07 -10.81 -3.20
CA LYS A 184 -0.58 -9.64 -2.60
C LYS A 184 -0.43 -9.64 -1.08
N CYS A 185 -0.69 -10.76 -0.41
CA CYS A 185 -0.53 -10.89 1.04
C CYS A 185 0.90 -10.61 1.50
N LEU A 186 1.90 -11.09 0.74
CA LEU A 186 3.31 -10.83 1.02
C LEU A 186 3.69 -9.36 0.82
N GLU A 187 3.13 -8.66 -0.18
CA GLU A 187 3.35 -7.21 -0.33
C GLU A 187 2.75 -6.42 0.83
N ILE A 188 1.56 -6.81 1.31
CA ILE A 188 0.91 -6.20 2.46
C ILE A 188 1.77 -6.38 3.72
N ILE A 189 2.19 -7.61 4.04
CA ILE A 189 2.98 -7.87 5.25
C ILE A 189 4.36 -7.20 5.16
N LYS A 190 4.99 -7.20 3.98
CA LYS A 190 6.24 -6.47 3.76
C LYS A 190 6.06 -4.98 4.05
N CYS A 191 5.03 -4.35 3.50
CA CYS A 191 4.80 -2.93 3.71
C CYS A 191 4.56 -2.59 5.19
N LEU A 192 3.87 -3.47 5.94
CA LEU A 192 3.71 -3.34 7.40
C LEU A 192 5.05 -3.44 8.12
N LEU A 193 5.83 -4.49 7.83
CA LEU A 193 7.12 -4.76 8.49
C LEU A 193 8.17 -3.67 8.19
N GLU A 194 8.09 -3.00 7.04
CA GLU A 194 8.95 -1.86 6.69
C GLU A 194 8.65 -0.59 7.50
N ARG A 195 7.49 -0.52 8.16
CA ARG A 195 6.95 0.71 8.78
C ARG A 195 6.71 0.64 10.28
N THR A 196 6.62 -0.56 10.83
CA THR A 196 6.36 -0.75 12.26
C THR A 196 7.66 -0.70 13.06
N ASP A 197 7.60 -0.05 14.21
CA ASP A 197 8.65 -0.08 15.23
C ASP A 197 8.22 -0.91 16.46
N GLU A 198 7.00 -1.46 16.45
CA GLU A 198 6.49 -2.32 17.52
C GLU A 198 7.30 -3.60 17.65
N ASN A 199 7.48 -4.03 18.89
CA ASN A 199 8.07 -5.34 19.15
C ASN A 199 7.04 -6.42 18.74
N LEU A 200 7.39 -7.19 17.71
CA LEU A 200 6.59 -8.27 17.14
C LEU A 200 6.89 -9.64 17.76
N SER A 201 7.81 -9.71 18.73
CA SER A 201 8.13 -10.95 19.44
C SER A 201 6.87 -11.50 20.11
N ASP A 202 6.71 -12.82 20.08
CA ASP A 202 5.58 -13.53 20.70
C ASP A 202 4.17 -13.19 20.17
N ASN A 203 4.03 -12.60 18.98
CA ASN A 203 2.70 -12.43 18.37
C ASN A 203 2.26 -13.75 17.69
N PRO A 204 1.28 -14.49 18.26
CA PRO A 204 0.91 -15.81 17.74
C PRO A 204 0.29 -15.75 16.33
N ALA A 205 -0.42 -14.66 16.03
CA ALA A 205 -1.07 -14.48 14.75
C ALA A 205 -0.04 -14.18 13.64
N LEU A 206 1.01 -13.41 13.94
CA LEU A 206 2.15 -13.28 13.04
C LEU A 206 2.88 -14.61 12.86
N SER A 207 3.11 -15.37 13.95
CA SER A 207 3.73 -16.70 13.88
C SER A 207 3.00 -17.62 12.91
N GLU A 208 1.67 -17.58 12.91
CA GLU A 208 0.85 -18.31 11.94
C GLU A 208 1.08 -17.82 10.48
N ILE A 209 1.15 -16.51 10.26
CA ILE A 209 1.52 -15.93 8.96
C ILE A 209 2.92 -16.39 8.52
N ASN A 210 3.88 -16.53 9.43
CA ASN A 210 5.20 -17.07 9.10
C ASN A 210 5.08 -18.48 8.49
N HIS A 211 4.40 -19.36 9.22
CA HIS A 211 4.32 -20.77 8.89
C HIS A 211 3.47 -21.04 7.65
N ASN A 212 2.40 -20.27 7.46
CA ASN A 212 1.41 -20.51 6.41
C ASN A 212 1.64 -19.68 5.14
N LEU A 213 2.41 -18.59 5.20
CA LEU A 213 2.66 -17.70 4.06
C LEU A 213 4.14 -17.50 3.76
N ILE A 214 4.94 -17.00 4.72
CA ILE A 214 6.34 -16.60 4.47
C ILE A 214 7.24 -17.80 4.19
N VAL A 215 7.23 -18.82 5.06
CA VAL A 215 8.06 -20.02 4.91
C VAL A 215 7.72 -20.80 3.63
N PRO A 216 6.44 -21.03 3.26
CA PRO A 216 6.08 -21.61 1.96
C PRO A 216 6.56 -20.77 0.77
N ALA A 217 6.46 -19.43 0.84
CA ALA A 217 6.90 -18.55 -0.23
C ALA A 217 8.40 -18.67 -0.52
N ILE A 218 9.24 -18.77 0.52
CA ILE A 218 10.69 -19.00 0.39
C ILE A 218 11.00 -20.33 -0.33
N LYS A 219 10.14 -21.33 -0.19
CA LYS A 219 10.28 -22.64 -0.84
C LYS A 219 9.63 -22.68 -2.23
N SER A 220 9.02 -21.59 -2.68
CA SER A 220 8.34 -21.52 -3.98
C SER A 220 9.32 -21.69 -5.14
N GLY A 221 8.84 -22.35 -6.20
CA GLY A 221 9.54 -22.41 -7.48
C GLY A 221 9.57 -21.04 -8.18
N GLU A 222 8.57 -20.20 -7.92
CA GLU A 222 8.46 -18.87 -8.50
C GLU A 222 9.46 -17.91 -7.86
N GLU A 223 10.27 -17.28 -8.71
CA GLU A 223 11.36 -16.43 -8.25
C GLU A 223 10.87 -15.20 -7.48
N TYR A 224 9.83 -14.54 -7.99
CA TYR A 224 9.27 -13.36 -7.36
C TYR A 224 8.75 -13.65 -5.94
N LEU A 225 7.94 -14.71 -5.78
CA LEU A 225 7.42 -15.13 -4.47
C LEU A 225 8.54 -15.47 -3.49
N ARG A 226 9.58 -16.15 -3.97
CA ARG A 226 10.73 -16.54 -3.14
C ARG A 226 11.51 -15.32 -2.66
N GLU A 227 11.79 -14.35 -3.52
CA GLU A 227 12.45 -13.10 -3.15
C GLU A 227 11.59 -12.29 -2.17
N LEU A 228 10.28 -12.26 -2.38
CA LEU A 228 9.35 -11.53 -1.51
C LEU A 228 9.22 -12.19 -0.13
N GLY A 229 9.17 -13.53 -0.07
CA GLY A 229 9.21 -14.28 1.19
C GLY A 229 10.51 -14.06 1.96
N LEU A 230 11.66 -14.06 1.28
CA LEU A 230 12.95 -13.76 1.91
C LEU A 230 13.01 -12.33 2.45
N ASN A 231 12.47 -11.34 1.75
CA ASN A 231 12.34 -9.97 2.24
C ASN A 231 11.53 -9.92 3.54
N CYS A 232 10.34 -10.54 3.55
CA CYS A 232 9.46 -10.53 4.72
C CYS A 232 10.14 -11.18 5.93
N LEU A 233 10.78 -12.34 5.74
CA LEU A 233 11.53 -13.00 6.81
C LEU A 233 12.68 -12.13 7.32
N GLY A 234 13.45 -11.53 6.42
CA GLY A 234 14.57 -10.66 6.78
C GLY A 234 14.13 -9.42 7.57
N LEU A 235 13.03 -8.78 7.15
CA LEU A 235 12.44 -7.67 7.90
C LEU A 235 11.97 -8.12 9.29
N TRP A 236 11.34 -9.28 9.39
CA TRP A 236 10.88 -9.80 10.68
C TRP A 236 12.02 -10.17 11.62
N CYS A 237 13.14 -10.69 11.11
CA CYS A 237 14.33 -10.95 11.94
C CYS A 237 14.84 -9.70 12.69
N ASN A 238 14.48 -8.48 12.27
CA ASN A 238 14.81 -7.25 13.01
C ASN A 238 14.02 -7.09 14.32
N PHE A 239 12.90 -7.80 14.48
CA PHE A 239 12.01 -7.70 15.64
C PHE A 239 12.10 -8.91 16.58
N ASP A 240 12.72 -10.02 16.16
CA ASP A 240 12.79 -11.26 16.92
C ASP A 240 14.18 -11.90 16.80
N MET A 241 14.91 -11.90 17.92
CA MET A 241 16.28 -12.42 17.99
C MET A 241 16.34 -13.93 17.83
N GLU A 242 15.37 -14.68 18.35
CA GLU A 242 15.36 -16.14 18.23
C GLU A 242 15.12 -16.53 16.77
N LEU A 243 14.16 -15.87 16.12
CA LEU A 243 13.89 -16.03 14.70
C LEU A 243 15.11 -15.68 13.84
N ALA A 244 15.81 -14.60 14.17
CA ALA A 244 17.04 -14.20 13.48
C ALA A 244 18.13 -15.27 13.58
N VAL A 245 18.39 -15.77 14.79
CA VAL A 245 19.42 -16.81 15.03
C VAL A 245 19.08 -18.10 14.30
N GLU A 246 17.82 -18.53 14.32
CA GLU A 246 17.38 -19.74 13.61
C GLU A 246 17.57 -19.63 12.10
N ASN A 247 17.33 -18.45 11.52
CA ASN A 247 17.37 -18.23 10.07
C ASN A 247 18.71 -17.68 9.55
N MET A 248 19.67 -17.34 10.41
CA MET A 248 21.00 -16.88 10.00
C MET A 248 21.72 -17.81 9.01
N PRO A 249 21.69 -19.15 9.15
CA PRO A 249 22.31 -20.04 8.17
C PRO A 249 21.74 -19.88 6.75
N LEU A 250 20.44 -19.60 6.63
CA LEU A 250 19.78 -19.35 5.34
C LEU A 250 20.28 -18.05 4.71
N PHE A 251 20.40 -16.98 5.49
CA PHE A 251 20.90 -15.69 4.99
C PHE A 251 22.37 -15.80 4.59
N LEU A 252 23.21 -16.44 5.41
CA LEU A 252 24.62 -16.67 5.08
C LEU A 252 24.77 -17.49 3.79
N PHE A 253 24.02 -18.57 3.62
CA PHE A 253 24.00 -19.35 2.37
C PHE A 253 23.63 -18.49 1.16
N ASN A 254 22.66 -17.59 1.33
CA ASN A 254 22.22 -16.69 0.26
C ASN A 254 23.20 -15.53 -0.01
N THR A 255 24.13 -15.20 0.89
CA THR A 255 25.20 -14.21 0.60
C THR A 255 26.21 -14.71 -0.44
N GLU A 256 26.34 -16.03 -0.61
CA GLU A 256 27.19 -16.66 -1.63
C GLU A 256 26.45 -16.86 -2.96
N ASN A 257 25.18 -16.43 -3.05
CA ASN A 257 24.35 -16.59 -4.23
C ASN A 257 24.76 -15.61 -5.35
N ILE A 258 24.73 -16.09 -6.60
CA ILE A 258 25.15 -15.32 -7.79
C ILE A 258 24.15 -14.21 -8.13
N LYS A 259 22.91 -14.29 -7.62
CA LYS A 259 21.87 -13.29 -7.88
C LYS A 259 22.06 -12.05 -6.98
N PRO A 260 22.37 -10.86 -7.56
CA PRO A 260 22.72 -9.67 -6.77
C PRO A 260 21.63 -9.19 -5.81
N ASN A 261 20.34 -9.34 -6.18
CA ASN A 261 19.22 -8.90 -5.35
C ASN A 261 19.12 -9.72 -4.05
N ILE A 262 19.13 -11.05 -4.16
CA ILE A 262 19.08 -11.97 -3.02
C ILE A 262 20.32 -11.80 -2.13
N GLN A 263 21.49 -11.62 -2.74
CA GLN A 263 22.73 -11.38 -2.02
C GLN A 263 22.66 -10.06 -1.22
N MET A 264 22.31 -8.94 -1.86
CA MET A 264 22.21 -7.63 -1.21
C MET A 264 21.21 -7.65 -0.05
N MET A 265 20.07 -8.30 -0.25
CA MET A 265 19.01 -8.44 0.74
C MET A 265 19.47 -9.26 1.96
N SER A 266 20.15 -10.39 1.72
CA SER A 266 20.70 -11.23 2.79
C SER A 266 21.81 -10.51 3.56
N LEU A 267 22.66 -9.75 2.85
CA LEU A 267 23.70 -8.93 3.48
C LEU A 267 23.11 -7.88 4.43
N LYS A 268 22.00 -7.22 4.07
CA LYS A 268 21.31 -6.25 4.94
C LYS A 268 20.75 -6.85 6.24
N VAL A 269 20.49 -8.15 6.27
CA VAL A 269 20.03 -8.85 7.49
C VAL A 269 21.23 -9.25 8.36
N CYS A 270 22.38 -9.55 7.73
CA CYS A 270 23.59 -9.94 8.44
C CYS A 270 24.41 -8.75 9.01
N TYR A 271 24.25 -7.54 8.45
CA TYR A 271 25.03 -6.34 8.77
C TYR A 271 24.13 -5.17 9.15
#